data_AF-A0A8T5NMX1-F1
#
_entry.id   AF-A0A8T5NMX1-F1
#
_cell.length_a   1.000
_cell.length_b   1.000
_cell.length_c   1.000
_cell.angle_alpha   90.00
_cell.angle_beta   90.00
_cell.angle_gamma   90.00
#
_symmetry.space_group_name_H-M   'P 1'
#
loop_
_entity.id
_entity.type
_entity.pdbx_description
1 polymer ?
#
loop_
_entity_poly.entity_id
_entity_poly.type
_entity_poly.pdbx_seq_one_letter_code
_entity_poly.pdbx_strand_id
1 'polypeptide(L)'
;MAGEKANTENLEEMKGIIADFLNNDEFRMIKFENWVQLFKSFSEKIKERTVVVIDEFPYLVRENKSVPSEFQKIWDMHLSKNDKIMLIIVGSSISMMEKLLGSKSPLFGRRTAQLEIKPLNIFEISGVTGSK
;
A
#
# COMPACT_ATOMS: atom_id res chain seq x y z
N MET A 1 13.28 9.85 15.92
CA MET A 1 12.25 10.72 16.55
C MET A 1 11.21 11.24 15.55
N ALA A 2 11.55 11.97 14.48
CA ALA A 2 10.52 12.46 13.53
C ALA A 2 9.87 11.35 12.67
N GLY A 3 10.67 10.49 12.02
CA GLY A 3 10.14 9.42 11.15
C GLY A 3 9.41 8.29 11.89
N GLU A 4 9.77 8.04 13.15
CA GLU A 4 9.10 7.05 14.01
C GLU A 4 7.69 7.52 14.40
N LYS A 5 7.55 8.81 14.74
CA LYS A 5 6.25 9.42 15.02
C LYS A 5 5.33 9.39 13.80
N ALA A 6 5.84 9.77 12.63
CA ALA A 6 5.08 9.72 11.38
C ALA A 6 4.65 8.29 11.02
N ASN A 7 5.52 7.29 11.21
CA ASN A 7 5.16 5.89 11.01
C ASN A 7 4.03 5.42 11.95
N THR A 8 4.04 5.83 13.21
CA THR A 8 2.95 5.55 14.16
C THR A 8 1.65 6.23 13.74
N GLU A 9 1.70 7.49 13.31
CA GLU A 9 0.53 8.22 12.81
C GLU A 9 -0.08 7.53 11.57
N ASN A 10 0.74 7.17 10.58
CA ASN A 10 0.29 6.45 9.38
C ASN A 10 -0.31 5.07 9.70
N LEU A 11 0.25 4.35 10.68
CA LEU A 11 -0.27 3.05 11.12
C LEU A 11 -1.66 3.20 11.77
N GLU A 12 -1.83 4.20 12.62
CA GLU A 12 -3.09 4.49 13.29
C GLU A 12 -4.17 4.98 12.30
N GLU A 13 -3.79 5.79 11.32
CA GLU A 13 -4.68 6.20 10.23
C GLU A 13 -5.16 5.00 9.42
N MET A 14 -4.25 4.13 8.97
CA MET A 14 -4.61 2.91 8.25
C MET A 14 -5.51 1.99 9.08
N LYS A 15 -5.25 1.86 10.39
CA LYS A 15 -6.10 1.10 11.30
C LYS A 15 -7.53 1.66 11.32
N GLY A 16 -7.68 2.99 11.35
CA GLY A 16 -8.96 3.66 11.27
C GLY A 16 -9.73 3.30 9.99
N ILE A 17 -9.05 3.41 8.84
CA ILE A 17 -9.63 3.06 7.53
C ILE A 17 -10.05 1.59 7.48
N ILE A 18 -9.21 0.68 7.98
CA ILE A 18 -9.52 -0.75 8.03
C ILE A 18 -10.71 -1.04 8.94
N ALA A 19 -10.79 -0.38 10.10
CA ALA A 19 -11.91 -0.56 11.01
C ALA A 19 -13.24 -0.13 10.39
N ASP A 20 -13.26 1.00 9.68
CA ASP A 20 -14.42 1.47 8.91
C ASP A 20 -14.79 0.49 7.81
N PHE A 21 -13.80 0.05 7.03
CA PHE A 21 -14.01 -0.92 5.96
C PHE A 21 -14.61 -2.24 6.47
N LEU A 22 -14.18 -2.70 7.64
CA LEU A 22 -14.68 -3.91 8.29
C LEU A 22 -15.99 -3.69 9.07
N ASN A 23 -16.47 -2.44 9.18
CA ASN A 23 -17.57 -2.03 10.05
C ASN A 23 -17.43 -2.61 11.47
N ASN A 24 -16.23 -2.46 12.06
CA ASN A 24 -15.86 -3.11 13.31
C ASN A 24 -15.13 -2.13 14.25
N ASP A 25 -15.86 -1.54 15.20
CA ASP A 25 -15.31 -0.60 16.16
C ASP A 25 -14.36 -1.24 17.17
N GLU A 26 -14.52 -2.53 17.48
CA GLU A 26 -13.57 -3.26 18.33
C GLU A 26 -12.18 -3.30 17.68
N PHE A 27 -12.11 -3.33 16.34
CA PHE A 27 -10.85 -3.30 15.60
C PHE A 27 -10.07 -1.99 15.87
N ARG A 28 -10.75 -0.86 16.08
CA ARG A 28 -10.11 0.43 16.42
C ARG A 28 -9.39 0.38 17.76
N MET A 29 -9.95 -0.40 18.69
CA MET A 29 -9.44 -0.53 20.06
C MET A 29 -8.22 -1.45 20.14
N ILE A 30 -7.96 -2.26 19.11
CA ILE A 30 -6.78 -3.11 19.04
C ILE A 30 -5.54 -2.22 18.91
N LYS A 31 -4.54 -2.50 19.75
CA LYS A 31 -3.21 -1.90 19.62
C LYS A 31 -2.36 -2.79 18.72
N PHE A 32 -1.85 -2.19 17.64
CA PHE A 32 -0.88 -2.83 16.75
C PHE A 32 0.46 -2.13 16.91
N GLU A 33 1.52 -2.90 17.11
CA GLU A 33 2.88 -2.36 17.28
C GLU A 33 3.53 -2.00 15.93
N ASN A 34 3.09 -2.64 14.85
CA ASN A 34 3.65 -2.49 13.52
C ASN A 34 2.65 -2.89 12.43
N TRP A 35 3.02 -2.58 11.20
CA TRP A 35 2.24 -2.88 10.00
C TRP A 35 1.95 -4.37 9.84
N VAL A 36 2.88 -5.25 10.23
CA VAL A 36 2.73 -6.71 10.08
C VAL A 36 1.55 -7.21 10.91
N GLN A 37 1.44 -6.78 12.17
CA GLN A 37 0.33 -7.18 13.03
C GLN A 37 -1.02 -6.67 12.49
N LEU A 38 -1.06 -5.40 12.05
CA LEU A 38 -2.27 -4.79 11.49
C LEU A 38 -2.77 -5.58 10.26
N PHE A 39 -1.88 -5.80 9.28
CA PHE A 39 -2.26 -6.47 8.03
C PHE A 39 -2.51 -7.96 8.21
N LYS A 40 -1.89 -8.62 9.19
CA LYS A 40 -2.25 -9.98 9.59
C LYS A 40 -3.72 -10.02 10.03
N SER A 41 -4.10 -9.22 11.01
CA SER A 41 -5.46 -9.21 11.54
C SER A 41 -6.49 -8.76 10.51
N PHE A 42 -6.13 -7.83 9.62
CA PHE A 42 -6.93 -7.48 8.46
C PHE A 42 -7.16 -8.71 7.55
N SER A 43 -6.09 -9.39 7.14
CA SER A 43 -6.17 -10.50 6.18
C SER A 43 -7.05 -11.66 6.64
N GLU A 44 -7.08 -11.94 7.95
CA GLU A 44 -7.90 -13.00 8.57
C GLU A 44 -9.40 -12.65 8.57
N LYS A 45 -9.75 -11.35 8.49
CA LYS A 45 -11.13 -10.87 8.50
C LYS A 45 -11.73 -10.73 7.10
N ILE A 46 -10.91 -10.73 6.04
CA ILE A 46 -11.38 -10.56 4.66
C ILE A 46 -12.00 -11.83 4.11
N LYS A 47 -13.29 -11.74 3.78
CA LYS A 47 -14.10 -12.84 3.21
C LYS A 47 -14.55 -12.60 1.77
N GLU A 48 -14.45 -11.37 1.28
CA GLU A 48 -14.85 -10.95 -0.06
C GLU A 48 -13.66 -10.36 -0.81
N ARG A 49 -13.81 -10.16 -2.12
CA ARG A 49 -12.72 -9.58 -2.93
C ARG A 49 -12.48 -8.14 -2.50
N THR A 50 -11.28 -7.87 -2.02
CA THR A 50 -10.89 -6.57 -1.49
C THR A 50 -9.60 -6.10 -2.14
N VAL A 51 -9.60 -4.83 -2.54
CA VAL A 51 -8.42 -4.14 -3.05
C VAL A 51 -7.91 -3.18 -1.99
N VAL A 52 -6.65 -3.32 -1.63
CA VAL A 52 -5.93 -2.37 -0.78
C VAL A 52 -5.04 -1.53 -1.69
N VAL A 53 -5.26 -0.22 -1.69
CA VAL A 53 -4.43 0.73 -2.43
C VAL A 53 -3.63 1.55 -1.44
N ILE A 54 -2.31 1.58 -1.62
CA ILE A 54 -1.41 2.47 -0.88
C ILE A 54 -0.86 3.47 -1.86
N ASP A 55 -1.42 4.68 -1.82
CA ASP A 55 -0.92 5.80 -2.59
C ASP A 55 0.30 6.43 -1.92
N GLU A 56 1.15 7.05 -2.73
CA GLU A 56 2.39 7.67 -2.28
C GLU A 56 3.27 6.78 -1.38
N PHE A 57 3.35 5.47 -1.68
CA PHE A 57 4.21 4.55 -0.92
C PHE A 57 5.69 4.99 -0.80
N PRO A 58 6.31 5.66 -1.80
CA PRO A 58 7.63 6.28 -1.63
C PRO A 58 7.72 7.25 -0.44
N TYR A 59 6.62 7.91 -0.06
CA TYR A 59 6.56 8.75 1.13
C TYR A 59 6.74 7.93 2.41
N LEU A 60 5.98 6.85 2.59
CA LEU A 60 6.12 5.95 3.75
C LEU A 60 7.54 5.43 3.91
N VAL A 61 8.19 5.07 2.79
CA VAL A 61 9.57 4.57 2.78
C VAL A 61 10.61 5.67 3.04
N ARG A 62 10.29 6.94 2.73
CA ARG A 62 11.17 8.07 3.09
C ARG A 62 11.20 8.27 4.59
N GLU A 63 10.04 8.20 5.23
CA GLU A 63 9.89 8.39 6.68
C GLU A 63 10.44 7.22 7.48
N ASN A 64 10.24 5.99 6.99
CA ASN A 64 10.72 4.80 7.64
C ASN A 64 11.33 3.79 6.65
N LYS A 65 12.63 3.55 6.81
CA LYS A 65 13.39 2.61 5.96
C LYS A 65 13.07 1.13 6.22
N SER A 66 12.36 0.78 7.31
CA SER A 66 11.91 -0.60 7.55
C SER A 66 10.67 -0.98 6.73
N VAL A 67 9.88 0.00 6.30
CA VAL A 67 8.59 -0.20 5.61
C VAL A 67 8.68 -1.20 4.44
N PRO A 68 9.67 -1.12 3.52
CA PRO A 68 9.76 -2.09 2.42
C PRO A 68 9.88 -3.55 2.90
N SER A 69 10.68 -3.79 3.93
CA SER A 69 10.88 -5.12 4.51
C SER A 69 9.65 -5.59 5.28
N GLU A 70 8.94 -4.69 5.95
CA GLU A 70 7.66 -5.00 6.61
C GLU A 70 6.58 -5.37 5.60
N PHE A 71 6.45 -4.60 4.51
CA PHE A 71 5.49 -4.87 3.43
C PHE A 71 5.80 -6.15 2.67
N GLN A 72 7.08 -6.49 2.50
CA GLN A 72 7.47 -7.82 1.98
C GLN A 72 6.96 -8.93 2.90
N LYS A 73 7.17 -8.83 4.22
CA LYS A 73 6.68 -9.82 5.19
C LYS A 73 5.16 -9.91 5.18
N ILE A 74 4.47 -8.76 5.13
CA ILE A 74 3.01 -8.67 5.04
C ILE A 74 2.49 -9.44 3.84
N TRP A 75 3.08 -9.20 2.67
CA TRP A 75 2.70 -9.89 1.45
C TRP A 75 2.94 -11.40 1.57
N ASP A 76 4.17 -11.81 1.89
CA ASP A 76 4.57 -13.23 1.91
C ASP A 76 3.85 -14.05 2.97
N MET A 77 3.62 -13.47 4.15
CA MET A 77 3.07 -14.21 5.28
C MET A 77 1.54 -14.17 5.37
N HIS A 78 0.92 -13.11 4.84
CA HIS A 78 -0.49 -12.80 5.09
C HIS A 78 -1.28 -12.57 3.80
N LEU A 79 -1.00 -11.50 3.05
CA LEU A 79 -1.90 -11.10 1.95
C LEU A 79 -1.90 -12.10 0.80
N SER A 80 -0.72 -12.62 0.42
CA SER A 80 -0.61 -13.60 -0.69
C SER A 80 -1.28 -14.94 -0.41
N LYS A 81 -1.60 -15.24 0.86
CA LYS A 81 -2.30 -16.47 1.26
C LYS A 81 -3.82 -16.35 1.13
N ASN A 82 -4.34 -15.15 0.95
CA ASN A 82 -5.76 -14.88 0.74
C ASN A 82 -5.97 -14.37 -0.69
N ASP A 83 -6.45 -15.25 -1.58
CA ASP A 83 -6.67 -14.97 -3.01
C ASP A 83 -7.73 -13.88 -3.29
N LYS A 84 -8.45 -13.45 -2.25
CA LYS A 84 -9.41 -12.35 -2.31
C LYS A 84 -8.78 -10.99 -2.11
N ILE A 85 -7.51 -10.91 -1.69
CA ILE A 85 -6.84 -9.65 -1.43
C ILE A 85 -5.92 -9.30 -2.59
N MET A 86 -6.12 -8.10 -3.15
CA MET A 86 -5.18 -7.48 -4.09
C MET A 86 -4.53 -6.26 -3.43
N LEU A 87 -3.21 -6.21 -3.43
CA LEU A 87 -2.45 -5.04 -2.99
C LEU A 87 -1.97 -4.25 -4.21
N ILE A 88 -2.28 -2.96 -4.24
CA ILE A 88 -1.80 -2.01 -5.24
C ILE A 88 -0.96 -0.96 -4.53
N ILE A 89 0.25 -0.74 -5.04
CA ILE A 89 1.18 0.28 -4.54
C ILE A 89 1.36 1.33 -5.62
N VAL A 90 1.08 2.58 -5.27
CA VAL A 90 1.17 3.74 -6.17
C VAL A 90 2.15 4.77 -5.59
N GLY A 91 2.74 5.57 -6.46
CA GLY A 91 3.53 6.73 -6.03
C GLY A 91 4.13 7.48 -7.21
N SER A 92 4.18 8.80 -7.08
CA SER A 92 4.66 9.72 -8.13
C SER A 92 6.19 9.70 -8.31
N SER A 93 6.93 9.27 -7.30
CA SER A 93 8.40 9.26 -7.33
C SER A 93 8.94 8.05 -8.10
N ILE A 94 9.03 8.16 -9.43
CA ILE A 94 9.50 7.08 -10.32
C ILE A 94 10.86 6.54 -9.90
N SER A 95 11.87 7.39 -9.67
CA SER A 95 13.22 6.92 -9.29
C SER A 95 13.26 6.20 -7.96
N MET A 96 12.35 6.52 -7.04
CA MET A 96 12.22 5.82 -5.76
C MET A 96 11.44 4.51 -5.93
N MET A 97 10.38 4.52 -6.74
CA MET A 97 9.65 3.32 -7.13
C MET A 97 10.58 2.32 -7.85
N GLU A 98 11.43 2.78 -8.77
CA GLU A 98 12.43 1.94 -9.43
C GLU A 98 13.41 1.30 -8.45
N LYS A 99 13.82 2.02 -7.39
CA LYS A 99 14.66 1.45 -6.34
C LYS A 99 13.90 0.42 -5.50
N LEU A 100 12.63 0.68 -5.21
CA LEU A 100 11.76 -0.20 -4.42
C LEU A 100 11.25 -1.41 -5.20
N LEU A 101 11.31 -1.36 -6.53
CA LEU A 101 10.87 -2.40 -7.46
C LEU A 101 12.03 -2.99 -8.27
N GLY A 102 13.27 -2.56 -8.01
CA GLY A 102 14.47 -3.02 -8.70
C GLY A 102 14.82 -4.47 -8.33
N SER A 103 15.69 -5.11 -9.11
CA SER A 103 16.00 -6.56 -9.02
C SER A 103 16.51 -7.10 -7.68
N LYS A 104 16.94 -6.20 -6.78
CA LYS A 104 17.39 -6.54 -5.42
C LYS A 104 16.43 -6.08 -4.32
N SER A 105 15.26 -5.57 -4.69
CA SER A 105 14.32 -4.97 -3.74
C SER A 105 13.44 -6.04 -3.07
N PRO A 106 13.04 -5.83 -1.80
CA PRO A 106 12.10 -6.68 -1.06
C PRO A 106 10.83 -7.08 -1.83
N LEU A 107 10.30 -6.17 -2.65
CA LEU A 107 9.07 -6.36 -3.42
C LEU A 107 9.32 -6.98 -4.80
N PHE A 108 10.58 -7.13 -5.20
CA PHE A 108 10.96 -7.79 -6.45
C PHE A 108 10.51 -9.26 -6.47
N GLY A 109 9.91 -9.68 -7.59
CA GLY A 109 9.43 -11.05 -7.78
C GLY A 109 8.08 -11.38 -7.15
N ARG A 110 7.47 -10.45 -6.40
CA ARG A 110 6.14 -10.60 -5.77
C ARG A 110 5.02 -9.87 -6.51
N ARG A 111 5.38 -9.23 -7.63
CA ARG A 111 4.47 -8.45 -8.48
C ARG A 111 3.76 -9.34 -9.50
N THR A 112 2.45 -9.16 -9.62
CA THR A 112 1.65 -9.75 -10.69
C THR A 112 1.48 -8.79 -11.87
N ALA A 113 1.55 -7.47 -11.64
CA ALA A 113 1.49 -6.44 -12.66
C ALA A 113 2.32 -5.20 -12.24
N GLN A 114 2.80 -4.43 -13.23
CA GLN A 114 3.42 -3.13 -13.05
C GLN A 114 2.94 -2.19 -14.16
N LEU A 115 2.40 -1.03 -13.78
CA LEU A 115 1.93 0.00 -14.70
C LEU A 115 2.69 1.29 -14.43
N GLU A 116 3.42 1.77 -15.43
CA GLU A 116 3.96 3.13 -15.45
C GLU A 116 2.96 4.01 -16.20
N ILE A 117 2.22 4.86 -15.48
CA ILE A 117 1.32 5.82 -16.10
C ILE A 117 2.17 6.97 -16.64
N LYS A 118 2.28 7.04 -17.97
CA LYS A 118 2.95 8.14 -18.65
C LYS A 118 2.00 9.34 -18.76
N PRO A 119 2.54 10.57 -18.82
CA PRO A 119 1.73 11.74 -19.13
C PRO A 119 0.93 11.52 -20.42
N LEU A 120 -0.31 12.00 -20.44
CA LEU A 120 -1.15 11.96 -21.64
C LEU A 120 -0.47 12.75 -22.76
N ASN A 121 -0.49 12.19 -23.96
CA ASN A 121 -0.06 12.89 -25.16
C ASN A 121 -1.03 14.04 -25.47
N ILE A 122 -0.55 15.12 -26.10
CA ILE A 122 -1.37 16.29 -26.47
C ILE A 122 -2.59 15.89 -27.32
N PHE A 123 -2.45 14.83 -28.13
CA PHE A 123 -3.55 14.29 -28.95
C PHE A 123 -4.60 13.53 -28.12
N GLU A 124 -4.21 12.93 -26.99
CA GLU A 124 -5.13 12.23 -26.09
C GLU A 124 -5.93 13.23 -25.23
N ILE A 125 -5.32 14.37 -24.89
CA ILE A 125 -5.99 15.47 -24.19
C ILE A 125 -7.16 16.02 -25.02
N SER A 126 -7.01 16.11 -26.36
CA SER A 126 -8.05 16.64 -27.25
C SER A 126 -9.36 15.85 -27.26
N GLY A 127 -9.31 14.55 -26.92
CA GLY A 127 -10.49 13.69 -26.81
C GLY A 127 -11.18 13.77 -25.43
N VAL A 128 -10.44 14.20 -24.39
CA VAL A 128 -10.95 14.27 -23.00
C VAL A 128 -11.54 15.65 -22.70
N THR A 129 -11.06 16.71 -23.35
CA THR A 129 -11.49 18.09 -23.07
C THR A 129 -12.79 18.50 -23.77
N GLY A 130 -13.42 17.63 -24.54
CA GLY A 130 -14.74 17.88 -25.13
C GLY A 130 -14.80 19.25 -25.80
N SER A 131 -14.24 19.36 -27.00
CA SER A 131 -14.46 20.55 -27.83
C SER A 131 -15.98 20.71 -28.04
N LYS A 132 -16.56 21.72 -27.40
CA LYS A 132 -17.88 22.26 -27.73
C LYS A 132 -17.83 23.00 -29.05
#